data_AF-A0A973GUC8-F1
#
_entry.id   AF-A0A973GUC8-F1
#
_cell.length_a   1.000
_cell.length_b   1.000
_cell.length_c   1.000
_cell.angle_alpha   90.00
_cell.angle_beta   90.00
_cell.angle_gamma   90.00
#
_symmetry.space_group_name_H-M   'P 1'
#
loop_
_entity.id
_entity.type
_entity.pdbx_description
1 polymer ?
#
loop_
_entity_poly.entity_id
_entity_poly.type
_entity_poly.pdbx_seq_one_letter_code
_entity_poly.pdbx_strand_id
1 'polypeptide(L)'
;LLPARTAETDYRQALQTIAREIEAMKPEFPQLADFSAAKALDPDADQIAYQFHTHRASHNGGWTSGVPNPDADGIWFYIDFHAPASESQYTVPPWVSMRQLEGSFSEKTRTPSLSPLPVSIRA
;
A
#
# COMPACT_ATOMS: atom_id res chain seq x y z
N LEU A 1 -3.29 -36.40 -9.28
CA LEU A 1 -3.87 -35.65 -8.15
C LEU A 1 -2.74 -35.33 -7.16
N LEU A 2 -2.40 -34.04 -7.04
CA LEU A 2 -1.53 -33.34 -6.05
C LEU A 2 0.01 -33.54 -6.17
N PRO A 3 0.83 -32.48 -5.90
CA PRO A 3 0.92 -31.85 -4.59
C PRO A 3 0.79 -30.31 -4.59
N ALA A 4 -0.22 -29.81 -3.86
CA ALA A 4 -0.32 -28.40 -3.46
C ALA A 4 0.69 -28.00 -2.36
N ARG A 5 1.42 -28.96 -1.77
CA ARG A 5 2.29 -28.75 -0.59
C ARG A 5 3.57 -27.94 -0.85
N THR A 6 4.04 -27.85 -2.09
CA THR A 6 5.29 -27.12 -2.41
C THR A 6 5.10 -25.61 -2.46
N ALA A 7 3.92 -25.12 -2.88
CA ALA A 7 3.64 -23.68 -2.93
C ALA A 7 3.39 -23.08 -1.53
N GLU A 8 2.67 -23.80 -0.67
CA GLU A 8 2.31 -23.35 0.68
C GLU A 8 3.54 -23.21 1.60
N THR A 9 4.52 -24.12 1.47
CA THR A 9 5.78 -24.04 2.24
C THR A 9 6.63 -22.84 1.79
N ASP A 10 6.55 -22.45 0.52
CA ASP A 10 7.28 -21.32 -0.05
C ASP A 10 6.73 -19.98 0.46
N TYR A 11 5.40 -19.83 0.53
CA TYR A 11 4.76 -18.59 1.01
C TYR A 11 5.05 -18.28 2.47
N ARG A 12 4.98 -19.28 3.35
CA ARG A 12 5.32 -19.08 4.76
C ARG A 12 6.77 -18.63 4.96
N GLN A 13 7.70 -19.24 4.22
CA GLN A 13 9.11 -18.83 4.28
C GLN A 13 9.33 -17.44 3.70
N ALA A 14 8.62 -17.08 2.63
CA ALA A 14 8.65 -15.75 2.05
C ALA A 14 8.13 -14.70 3.04
N LEU A 15 6.98 -14.90 3.68
CA LEU A 15 6.44 -13.98 4.69
C LEU A 15 7.37 -13.83 5.89
N GLN A 16 7.92 -14.93 6.40
CA GLN A 16 8.91 -14.87 7.48
C GLN A 16 10.15 -14.06 7.10
N THR A 17 10.56 -14.15 5.83
CA THR A 17 11.71 -13.39 5.33
C THR A 17 11.36 -11.91 5.20
N ILE A 18 10.23 -11.57 4.56
CA ILE A 18 9.72 -10.19 4.44
C ILE A 18 9.56 -9.56 5.82
N ALA A 19 8.94 -10.25 6.78
CA ALA A 19 8.74 -9.73 8.13
C ALA A 19 10.07 -9.41 8.83
N ARG A 20 11.08 -10.28 8.70
CA ARG A 20 12.42 -10.03 9.26
C ARG A 20 13.13 -8.87 8.58
N GLU A 21 13.00 -8.73 7.27
CA GLU A 21 13.57 -7.62 6.52
C GLU A 21 12.94 -6.29 6.94
N ILE A 22 11.62 -6.23 7.10
CA ILE A 22 10.92 -5.04 7.63
C ILE A 22 11.41 -4.71 9.05
N GLU A 23 11.57 -5.72 9.93
CA GLU A 23 12.10 -5.49 11.27
C GLU A 23 13.55 -4.98 11.26
N ALA A 24 14.36 -5.38 10.28
CA ALA A 24 15.72 -4.88 10.11
C ALA A 24 15.78 -3.43 9.64
N MET A 25 14.71 -2.90 9.04
CA MET A 25 14.63 -1.51 8.56
C MET A 25 14.36 -0.50 9.69
N LYS A 26 14.06 -0.94 10.92
CA LYS A 26 13.79 -0.08 12.09
C LYS A 26 14.80 1.05 12.34
N PRO A 27 16.11 0.88 12.13
CA PRO A 27 17.07 1.97 12.31
C PRO A 27 16.86 3.16 11.36
N GLU A 28 16.30 2.91 10.18
CA GLU A 28 16.10 3.93 9.13
C GLU A 28 14.68 4.52 9.15
N PHE A 29 13.70 3.76 9.65
CA PHE A 29 12.29 4.15 9.65
C PHE A 29 11.72 4.14 11.09
N PRO A 30 11.66 5.30 11.77
CA PRO A 30 11.14 5.41 13.12
C PRO A 30 9.71 4.89 13.29
N GLN A 31 8.90 4.92 12.22
CA GLN A 31 7.53 4.42 12.22
C GLN A 31 7.45 2.89 12.43
N LEU A 32 8.58 2.18 12.28
CA LEU A 32 8.69 0.75 12.56
C LEU A 32 9.19 0.46 13.99
N ALA A 33 9.37 1.48 14.85
CA ALA A 33 9.94 1.29 16.19
C ALA A 33 9.25 0.17 17.00
N ASP A 34 7.94 0.03 16.84
CA ASP A 34 7.14 -1.01 17.51
C ASP A 34 6.89 -2.26 16.66
N PHE A 35 7.30 -2.26 15.39
CA PHE A 35 7.21 -3.42 14.51
C PHE A 35 8.07 -4.57 15.08
N SER A 36 7.51 -5.77 15.08
CA SER A 36 8.24 -7.00 15.35
C SER A 36 7.69 -8.10 14.47
N ALA A 37 8.58 -8.85 13.79
CA ALA A 37 8.16 -9.93 12.91
C ALA A 37 7.31 -10.97 13.66
N ALA A 38 7.65 -11.26 14.92
CA ALA A 38 6.93 -12.21 15.75
C ALA A 38 5.50 -11.77 16.12
N LYS A 39 5.20 -10.47 16.08
CA LYS A 39 3.86 -9.92 16.40
C LYS A 39 3.04 -9.64 15.15
N ALA A 40 3.70 -9.16 14.10
CA ALA A 40 3.03 -8.72 12.88
C ALA A 40 2.69 -9.88 11.94
N LEU A 41 3.46 -10.98 11.99
CA LEU A 41 3.23 -12.18 11.20
C LEU A 41 2.16 -13.07 11.85
N ASP A 42 1.09 -13.34 11.11
CA ASP A 42 0.12 -14.39 11.42
C ASP A 42 0.38 -15.58 10.47
N PRO A 43 1.04 -16.66 10.95
CA PRO A 43 1.42 -17.80 10.11
C PRO A 43 0.26 -18.74 9.78
N ASP A 44 -0.89 -18.58 10.44
CA ASP A 44 -2.10 -19.37 10.18
C ASP A 44 -2.96 -18.70 9.10
N ALA A 45 -2.88 -17.37 8.99
CA ALA A 45 -3.56 -16.58 7.97
C ALA A 45 -2.67 -16.17 6.78
N ASP A 46 -1.39 -16.59 6.77
CA ASP A 46 -0.39 -16.23 5.75
C ASP A 46 -0.37 -14.72 5.44
N GLN A 47 -0.32 -13.90 6.50
CA GLN A 47 -0.38 -12.44 6.41
C GLN A 47 0.59 -11.75 7.37
N ILE A 48 0.96 -10.51 7.03
CA ILE A 48 1.67 -9.55 7.88
C ILE A 48 0.78 -8.32 7.97
N ALA A 49 0.45 -7.89 9.18
CA ALA A 49 -0.32 -6.67 9.42
C ALA A 49 0.41 -5.74 10.40
N TYR A 50 0.47 -4.46 10.06
CA TYR A 50 1.03 -3.45 10.95
C TYR A 50 0.33 -2.11 10.79
N GLN A 51 0.21 -1.41 11.91
CA GLN A 51 -0.37 -0.08 11.99
C GLN A 51 0.43 0.76 12.98
N PHE A 52 0.78 1.97 12.57
CA PHE A 52 1.48 2.94 13.39
C PHE A 52 0.82 4.30 13.19
N HIS A 53 0.43 4.95 14.30
CA HIS A 53 -0.27 6.25 14.30
C HIS A 53 -1.39 6.30 13.24
N THR A 54 -2.37 5.42 13.41
CA THR A 54 -3.54 5.36 12.54
C THR A 54 -4.79 5.65 13.35
N HIS A 55 -5.80 6.19 12.67
CA HIS A 55 -7.14 6.41 13.21
C HIS A 55 -8.18 5.73 12.33
N ARG A 56 -9.40 5.61 12.88
CA ARG A 56 -10.53 5.10 12.12
C ARG A 56 -10.90 6.10 11.02
N ALA A 57 -11.14 5.61 9.81
CA ALA A 57 -11.66 6.44 8.72
C ALA A 57 -12.89 7.25 9.18
N SER A 58 -12.87 8.55 8.93
CA SER A 58 -13.95 9.49 9.30
C SER A 58 -15.08 9.53 8.26
N HIS A 59 -14.83 9.01 7.07
CA HIS A 59 -15.82 8.93 5.99
C HIS A 59 -16.54 7.58 5.98
N ASN A 60 -17.80 7.59 5.58
CA ASN A 60 -18.60 6.38 5.42
C ASN A 60 -18.68 6.01 3.93
N GLY A 61 -18.37 4.75 3.61
CA GLY A 61 -18.40 4.23 2.25
C GLY A 61 -17.09 4.43 1.47
N GLY A 62 -16.96 3.68 0.38
CA GLY A 62 -15.73 3.56 -0.39
C GLY A 62 -14.77 2.51 0.19
N TRP A 63 -13.86 2.01 -0.65
CA TRP A 63 -12.96 0.91 -0.30
C TRP A 63 -12.00 1.26 0.86
N THR A 64 -11.70 2.54 1.07
CA THR A 64 -10.85 3.01 2.18
C THR A 64 -11.58 3.11 3.52
N SER A 65 -12.91 3.00 3.56
CA SER A 65 -13.68 3.20 4.82
C SER A 65 -13.50 2.07 5.84
N GLY A 66 -13.02 0.91 5.38
CA GLY A 66 -12.67 -0.23 6.23
C GLY A 66 -11.18 -0.34 6.57
N VAL A 67 -10.35 0.57 6.07
CA VAL A 67 -8.89 0.52 6.22
C VAL A 67 -8.46 1.57 7.25
N PRO A 68 -7.49 1.27 8.14
CA PRO A 68 -6.91 2.28 9.02
C PRO A 68 -6.37 3.46 8.23
N ASN A 69 -6.73 4.68 8.63
CA ASN A 69 -6.25 5.90 8.01
C ASN A 69 -5.01 6.39 8.77
N PRO A 70 -3.83 6.47 8.15
CA PRO A 70 -2.64 6.96 8.83
C PRO A 70 -2.75 8.46 9.13
N ASP A 71 -2.19 8.87 10.26
CA ASP A 71 -1.88 10.27 10.54
C ASP A 71 -0.74 10.77 9.63
N ALA A 72 -0.34 12.04 9.72
CA ALA A 72 0.69 12.62 8.85
C ALA A 72 2.05 11.90 8.94
N ASP A 73 2.35 11.29 10.08
CA ASP A 73 3.53 10.46 10.35
C ASP A 73 3.20 8.96 10.42
N GLY A 74 1.93 8.60 10.23
CA GLY A 74 1.43 7.24 10.34
C GLY A 74 1.75 6.39 9.13
N ILE A 75 1.82 5.08 9.36
CA ILE A 75 1.87 4.08 8.29
C ILE A 75 0.95 2.92 8.61
N TRP A 76 0.40 2.32 7.57
CA TRP A 76 -0.35 1.09 7.65
C TRP A 76 0.01 0.21 6.47
N PHE A 77 0.19 -1.08 6.72
CA PHE A 77 0.30 -2.06 5.66
C PHE A 77 -0.26 -3.41 6.09
N TYR A 78 -0.73 -4.13 5.08
CA TYR A 78 -1.23 -5.48 5.16
C TYR A 78 -0.70 -6.22 3.93
N ILE A 79 0.04 -7.30 4.15
CA ILE A 79 0.69 -8.11 3.12
C ILE A 79 0.22 -9.54 3.32
N ASP A 80 -0.40 -10.16 2.33
CA ASP A 80 -0.78 -11.56 2.38
C ASP A 80 -0.44 -12.30 1.09
N PHE A 81 -0.39 -13.63 1.18
CA PHE A 81 -0.34 -14.49 0.00
C PHE A 81 -1.71 -15.12 -0.23
N HIS A 82 -2.19 -15.03 -1.46
CA HIS A 82 -3.40 -15.71 -1.89
C HIS A 82 -3.08 -16.79 -2.91
N ALA A 83 -3.81 -17.90 -2.84
CA ALA A 83 -3.80 -18.88 -3.91
C ALA A 83 -4.26 -18.21 -5.22
N PRO A 84 -3.69 -18.57 -6.39
CA PRO A 84 -4.07 -17.97 -7.68
C PRO A 84 -5.57 -18.08 -8.02
N ALA A 85 -6.26 -19.04 -7.41
CA ALA A 85 -7.70 -19.28 -7.56
C ALA A 85 -8.56 -18.52 -6.53
N SER A 86 -7.96 -17.72 -5.64
CA SER A 86 -8.70 -16.95 -4.65
C SER A 86 -9.40 -15.77 -5.31
N GLU A 87 -10.72 -15.70 -5.16
CA GLU A 87 -11.57 -14.59 -5.63
C GLU A 87 -11.41 -13.33 -4.75
N SER A 88 -10.61 -13.39 -3.67
CA SER A 88 -10.36 -12.28 -2.74
C SER A 88 -9.38 -11.22 -3.26
N GLN A 89 -9.01 -11.24 -4.54
CA GLN A 89 -8.07 -10.26 -5.10
C GLN A 89 -8.57 -8.83 -4.90
N TYR A 90 -7.95 -8.13 -3.96
CA TYR A 90 -7.98 -6.67 -3.95
C TYR A 90 -7.25 -6.21 -5.20
N THR A 91 -8.02 -5.82 -6.22
CA THR A 91 -7.49 -5.11 -7.38
C THR A 91 -6.89 -3.80 -6.86
N VAL A 92 -5.58 -3.79 -6.61
CA VAL A 92 -4.84 -2.53 -6.50
C VAL A 92 -5.04 -1.81 -7.83
N PRO A 93 -5.68 -0.62 -7.85
CA PRO A 93 -5.85 0.11 -9.09
C PRO A 93 -4.46 0.39 -9.66
N PRO A 94 -4.23 0.05 -10.94
CA PRO A 94 -2.93 0.25 -11.53
C PRO A 94 -2.75 1.77 -11.70
N TRP A 95 -1.74 2.33 -11.02
CA TRP A 95 -1.22 3.70 -11.19
C TRP A 95 -2.15 4.86 -10.76
N VAL A 96 -2.05 5.31 -9.50
CA VAL A 96 -2.14 6.76 -9.25
C VAL A 96 -0.80 7.34 -9.69
N SER A 97 -0.74 7.85 -10.91
CA SER A 97 0.41 8.62 -11.36
C SER A 97 0.46 9.92 -10.55
N MET A 98 1.58 10.20 -9.87
CA MET A 98 1.78 11.44 -9.09
C MET A 98 1.53 12.74 -9.90
N ARG A 99 1.48 12.66 -11.24
CA ARG A 99 1.19 13.81 -12.12
C ARG A 99 -0.26 14.30 -12.09
N GLN A 100 -1.19 13.58 -11.46
CA GLN A 100 -2.61 13.94 -11.48
C GLN A 100 -3.05 14.79 -10.27
N LEU A 101 -2.19 14.96 -9.25
CA LEU A 101 -2.47 15.77 -8.07
C LEU A 101 -1.96 17.23 -8.16
N GLU A 102 -1.13 17.56 -9.14
CA GLU A 102 -0.64 18.95 -9.33
C GLU A 102 -1.65 19.86 -10.08
N GLY A 103 -2.77 19.31 -10.57
CA GLY A 103 -3.75 20.07 -11.36
C GLY A 103 -5.01 20.53 -10.64
N SER A 104 -5.18 20.23 -9.34
CA SER A 104 -6.46 20.48 -8.64
C SER A 104 -6.42 21.57 -7.56
N PHE A 105 -5.35 22.37 -7.49
CA PHE A 105 -5.32 23.54 -6.63
C PHE A 105 -5.11 24.83 -7.43
N SER A 106 -6.13 25.69 -7.37
CA SER A 106 -6.24 27.03 -7.96
C SER A 106 -6.62 27.09 -9.44
N GLU A 107 -7.84 27.52 -9.75
CA GLU A 107 -8.10 28.94 -10.03
C GLU A 107 -9.61 29.18 -10.26
N LYS A 108 -10.17 30.05 -9.42
CA LYS A 108 -11.49 30.64 -9.65
C LYS A 108 -11.29 31.80 -10.63
N THR A 109 -12.05 31.81 -11.71
CA THR A 109 -12.43 32.92 -12.62
C THR A 109 -11.77 33.02 -14.01
N ARG A 110 -12.68 33.11 -15.02
CA ARG A 110 -12.59 33.61 -16.42
C ARG A 110 -12.01 32.69 -17.53
N THR A 111 -12.93 32.26 -18.40
CA THR A 111 -12.73 31.95 -19.84
C THR A 111 -12.69 33.25 -20.69
N PRO A 112 -12.42 33.18 -22.02
CA PRO A 112 -11.39 32.42 -22.76
C PRO A 112 -10.68 33.31 -23.82
N SER A 113 -9.41 33.07 -24.21
CA SER A 113 -8.91 33.59 -25.50
C SER A 113 -7.52 33.07 -25.94
N LEU A 114 -7.53 32.48 -27.15
CA LEU A 114 -6.55 32.53 -28.25
C LEU A 114 -5.07 32.10 -28.07
N SER A 115 -4.80 31.00 -28.79
CA SER A 115 -3.63 30.71 -29.66
C SER A 115 -2.39 30.03 -29.05
N PRO A 116 -1.84 29.01 -29.75
CA PRO A 116 -0.72 28.21 -29.27
C PRO A 116 0.62 28.86 -29.64
N LEU A 117 1.62 28.71 -28.78
CA LEU A 117 3.02 28.89 -29.16
C LEU A 117 3.79 27.57 -29.00
N PRO A 118 4.62 27.19 -29.98
CA PRO A 118 5.38 25.95 -29.95
C PRO A 118 6.71 26.18 -29.23
N VAL A 119 7.06 25.32 -28.27
CA VAL A 119 8.47 25.15 -27.89
C VAL A 119 8.76 23.68 -27.69
N SER A 120 9.76 23.23 -28.43
CA SER A 120 10.29 21.88 -28.50
C SER A 120 11.60 21.81 -27.71
N ILE A 121 12.07 20.56 -27.51
CA ILE A 121 13.46 20.12 -27.24
C ILE A 121 13.85 20.03 -25.76
N ARG A 122 14.53 18.97 -25.26
CA ARG A 122 14.89 17.59 -25.68
C ARG A 122 15.42 16.87 -24.41
N ALA A 123 15.54 15.54 -24.51
CA ALA A 123 16.36 14.58 -23.76
C ALA A 123 17.06 15.03 -22.46
#